data_AF-A0A3R7S3D1-F1
#
_entry.id   AF-A0A3R7S3D1-F1
#
_cell.length_a   1.000
_cell.length_b   1.000
_cell.length_c   1.000
_cell.angle_alpha   90.00
_cell.angle_beta   90.00
_cell.angle_gamma   90.00
#
_symmetry.space_group_name_H-M   'P 1'
#
loop_
_entity.id
_entity.type
_entity.pdbx_description
1 polymer ?
#
loop_
_entity_poly.entity_id
_entity_poly.type
_entity_poly.pdbx_seq_one_letter_code
_entity_poly.pdbx_strand_id
1 'polypeptide(L)'
;MKKFNAYTNNEFCCESCIEDLVVEDAMYEDKKVKLNDPKRGGPKKFYVYVKNEKGNVVKVTFGDPNLSIKRDDPERKKSFRARHNCDNPGPKWKARYWSCRMWSSTPVSKMD
;
A
#
# COMPACT_ATOMS: atom_id res chain seq x y z
N MET A 1 6.97 -13.39 27.78
CA MET A 1 6.50 -12.98 26.44
C MET A 1 4.98 -12.89 26.47
N LYS A 2 4.43 -11.67 26.51
CA LYS A 2 2.98 -11.46 26.59
C LYS A 2 2.47 -11.00 25.23
N LYS A 3 1.38 -11.64 24.81
CA LYS A 3 0.70 -11.49 23.53
C LYS A 3 0.10 -10.08 23.39
N PHE A 4 0.05 -9.64 22.14
CA PHE A 4 -0.72 -8.50 21.62
C PHE A 4 -2.09 -8.38 22.29
N ASN A 5 -2.45 -7.16 22.75
CA ASN A 5 -3.65 -6.43 22.34
C ASN A 5 -3.75 -5.14 23.18
N ALA A 6 -3.66 -3.97 22.54
CA ALA A 6 -4.24 -2.70 23.02
C ALA A 6 -3.73 -1.53 22.17
N TYR A 7 -4.41 -1.24 21.06
CA TYR A 7 -4.47 0.13 20.53
C TYR A 7 -5.83 0.36 19.88
N THR A 8 -6.89 0.30 20.66
CA THR A 8 -8.14 1.02 20.36
C THR A 8 -8.06 2.35 21.08
N ASN A 9 -7.96 3.44 20.33
CA ASN A 9 -8.46 4.79 20.67
C ASN A 9 -8.08 5.74 19.53
N ASN A 10 -8.81 5.65 18.42
CA ASN A 10 -9.18 6.86 17.67
C ASN A 10 -10.45 6.54 16.88
N GLU A 11 -11.56 6.57 17.61
CA GLU A 11 -12.91 6.63 17.09
C GLU A 11 -13.01 7.84 16.15
N PHE A 12 -13.53 7.62 14.93
CA PHE A 12 -13.74 8.62 13.86
C PHE A 12 -12.70 8.70 12.71
N CYS A 13 -12.44 7.58 12.02
CA CYS A 13 -12.17 7.56 10.57
C CYS A 13 -12.33 6.13 10.02
N CYS A 14 -13.49 5.83 9.40
CA CYS A 14 -13.78 4.66 8.55
C CYS A 14 -13.03 3.35 8.85
N GLU A 15 -13.58 2.58 9.79
CA GLU A 15 -13.25 1.18 10.14
C GLU A 15 -13.35 0.16 8.98
N SER A 16 -13.60 0.58 7.73
CA SER A 16 -13.93 -0.35 6.63
C SER A 16 -12.83 -0.55 5.57
N CYS A 17 -11.62 -0.01 5.74
CA CYS A 17 -10.64 0.05 4.64
C CYS A 17 -9.24 -0.46 4.96
N ILE A 18 -8.97 -0.97 6.17
CA ILE A 18 -7.70 -1.65 6.44
C ILE A 18 -7.92 -3.11 6.07
N GLU A 19 -7.78 -3.39 4.77
CA GLU A 19 -7.59 -4.76 4.31
C GLU A 19 -6.24 -5.22 4.88
N ASP A 20 -6.28 -6.17 5.82
CA ASP A 20 -5.06 -6.74 6.43
C ASP A 20 -4.26 -7.45 5.33
N LEU A 21 -3.22 -6.77 4.84
CA LEU A 21 -2.33 -7.30 3.82
C LEU A 21 -1.36 -8.25 4.47
N VAL A 22 -1.63 -9.55 4.37
CA VAL A 22 -0.70 -10.57 4.85
C VAL A 22 0.57 -10.55 3.98
N VAL A 23 1.72 -10.28 4.61
CA VAL A 23 3.03 -10.43 3.98
C VAL A 23 3.37 -11.92 3.91
N GLU A 24 3.39 -12.46 2.69
CA GLU A 24 3.69 -13.87 2.41
C GLU A 24 4.89 -14.00 1.46
N ASP A 25 5.65 -15.08 1.58
CA ASP A 25 6.73 -15.41 0.65
C ASP A 25 6.15 -16.08 -0.62
N ALA A 26 6.66 -15.70 -1.80
CA ALA A 26 6.28 -16.32 -3.07
C ALA A 26 7.48 -16.42 -4.03
N MET A 27 7.33 -17.16 -5.12
CA MET A 27 8.31 -17.21 -6.20
C MET A 27 7.88 -16.31 -7.37
N TYR A 28 8.81 -15.53 -7.89
CA TYR A 28 8.66 -14.70 -9.08
C TYR A 28 9.95 -14.76 -9.89
N GLU A 29 9.89 -15.25 -11.14
CA GLU A 29 11.07 -15.40 -12.02
C GLU A 29 12.26 -16.09 -11.30
N ASP A 30 12.00 -17.26 -10.69
CA ASP A 30 12.96 -18.08 -9.94
C ASP A 30 13.58 -17.39 -8.70
N LYS A 31 13.04 -16.25 -8.28
CA LYS A 31 13.47 -15.51 -7.08
C LYS A 31 12.40 -15.57 -6.00
N LYS A 32 12.84 -15.77 -4.77
CA LYS A 32 11.98 -15.63 -3.59
C LYS A 32 11.69 -14.15 -3.35
N VAL A 33 10.42 -13.77 -3.35
CA VAL A 33 9.92 -12.40 -3.15
C VAL A 33 8.91 -12.36 -2.01
N LYS A 34 8.80 -11.20 -1.35
CA LYS A 34 7.77 -10.91 -0.36
C LYS A 34 6.59 -10.23 -1.04
N LEU A 35 5.39 -10.77 -0.87
CA LEU A 35 4.16 -10.20 -1.37
C LEU A 35 3.63 -9.12 -0.44
N ASN A 36 2.93 -8.15 -1.03
CA ASN A 36 2.28 -7.03 -0.35
C ASN A 36 3.22 -6.10 0.44
N ASP A 37 4.54 -6.23 0.27
CA ASP A 37 5.60 -5.44 0.89
C ASP A 37 6.20 -4.45 -0.14
N PRO A 38 5.80 -3.16 -0.12
CA PRO A 38 6.27 -2.19 -1.09
C PRO A 38 7.71 -1.74 -0.83
N LYS A 39 8.54 -1.83 -1.86
CA LYS A 39 9.96 -1.48 -1.82
C LYS A 39 10.26 -0.31 -2.74
N ARG A 40 11.30 0.46 -2.42
CA ARG A 40 11.80 1.54 -3.29
C ARG A 40 12.68 0.98 -4.40
N GLY A 41 12.53 1.49 -5.62
CA GLY A 41 13.44 1.21 -6.74
C GLY A 41 12.76 0.84 -8.07
N GLY A 42 13.59 0.66 -9.10
CA GLY A 42 13.14 0.37 -10.47
C GLY A 42 12.80 1.63 -11.28
N PRO A 43 12.01 1.50 -12.37
CA PRO A 43 11.66 2.63 -13.27
C PRO A 43 10.67 3.63 -12.64
N LYS A 44 10.01 3.24 -11.55
CA LYS A 44 9.12 4.08 -10.75
C LYS A 44 9.65 4.16 -9.33
N LYS A 45 9.03 4.99 -8.48
CA LYS A 45 9.53 5.21 -7.12
C LYS A 45 9.45 3.96 -6.25
N PHE A 46 8.38 3.20 -6.40
CA PHE A 46 8.12 2.00 -5.63
C PHE A 46 7.72 0.83 -6.53
N TYR A 47 7.93 -0.38 -6.03
CA TYR A 47 7.39 -1.61 -6.58
C TYR A 47 6.91 -2.53 -5.48
N VAL A 48 5.99 -3.43 -5.83
CA VAL A 48 5.41 -4.42 -4.92
C VAL A 48 5.02 -5.65 -5.71
N TYR A 49 5.20 -6.82 -5.10
CA TYR A 49 4.74 -8.08 -5.66
C TYR A 49 3.38 -8.43 -5.07
N VAL A 50 2.44 -8.83 -5.92
CA VAL A 50 1.07 -9.15 -5.50
C VAL A 50 0.51 -10.29 -6.33
N LYS A 51 -0.40 -11.08 -5.74
CA LYS A 51 -1.20 -12.04 -6.51
C LYS A 51 -2.37 -11.31 -7.19
N ASN A 52 -2.59 -11.59 -8.48
CA ASN A 52 -3.77 -11.15 -9.21
C ASN A 52 -4.96 -12.13 -9.00
N GLU A 53 -6.12 -11.85 -9.59
CA GLU A 53 -7.32 -12.73 -9.51
C GLU A 53 -7.08 -14.13 -10.04
N LYS A 54 -6.12 -14.29 -10.96
CA LYS A 54 -5.75 -15.57 -11.56
C LYS A 54 -4.75 -16.35 -10.70
N GLY A 55 -4.36 -15.84 -9.54
CA GLY A 55 -3.36 -16.44 -8.66
C GLY A 55 -1.90 -16.20 -9.08
N ASN A 56 -1.66 -15.44 -10.15
CA ASN A 56 -0.31 -15.16 -10.63
C ASN A 56 0.33 -14.04 -9.82
N VAL A 57 1.60 -14.22 -9.46
CA VAL A 57 2.40 -13.16 -8.86
C VAL A 57 2.79 -12.15 -9.96
N VAL A 58 2.42 -10.90 -9.76
CA VAL A 58 2.75 -9.79 -10.66
C VAL A 58 3.54 -8.72 -9.92
N LYS A 59 4.48 -8.09 -10.63
CA LYS A 59 5.22 -6.94 -10.14
C LYS A 59 4.49 -5.65 -10.53
N VAL A 60 3.95 -4.95 -9.54
CA VAL A 60 3.32 -3.64 -9.72
C VAL A 60 4.33 -2.56 -9.41
N THR A 61 4.51 -1.60 -10.32
CA THR A 61 5.36 -0.42 -10.10
C THR A 61 4.48 0.84 -9.99
N PHE A 62 4.80 1.73 -9.06
CA PHE A 62 3.95 2.90 -8.77
C PHE A 62 4.75 4.07 -8.18
N GLY A 63 4.11 5.24 -8.17
CA GLY A 63 4.72 6.49 -7.71
C GLY A 63 5.68 7.13 -8.73
N ASP A 64 5.87 8.43 -8.59
CA ASP A 64 6.77 9.21 -9.45
C ASP A 64 8.15 9.33 -8.80
N PRO A 65 9.26 8.94 -9.48
CA PRO A 65 10.62 9.03 -8.94
C PRO A 65 11.00 10.43 -8.43
N ASN A 66 10.50 11.47 -9.09
CA ASN A 66 10.87 12.87 -8.84
C ASN A 66 9.98 13.55 -7.80
N LEU A 67 8.87 12.93 -7.39
CA LEU A 67 7.92 13.52 -6.44
C LEU A 67 8.01 12.88 -5.06
N SER A 68 8.01 13.71 -4.03
CA SER A 68 7.90 13.26 -2.62
C SER A 68 6.46 13.18 -2.16
N ILE A 69 6.17 12.15 -1.36
CA ILE A 69 4.83 11.94 -0.77
C ILE A 69 4.75 12.79 0.49
N LYS A 70 3.93 13.84 0.45
CA LYS A 70 3.67 14.77 1.56
C LYS A 70 2.31 14.48 2.17
N ARG A 71 2.19 13.33 2.83
CA ARG A 71 0.93 12.83 3.42
C ARG A 71 0.66 13.38 4.82
N ASP A 72 1.70 13.92 5.45
CA ASP A 72 1.69 14.70 6.68
C ASP A 72 0.90 16.00 6.50
N ASP A 73 0.96 16.59 5.30
CA ASP A 73 0.12 17.72 4.90
C ASP A 73 -1.31 17.23 4.57
N PRO A 74 -2.33 17.58 5.38
CA PRO A 74 -3.70 17.09 5.21
C PRO A 74 -4.36 17.60 3.94
N GLU A 75 -4.02 18.82 3.48
CA GLU A 75 -4.58 19.40 2.26
C GLU A 75 -4.03 18.71 1.02
N ARG A 76 -2.71 18.44 0.99
CA ARG A 76 -2.08 17.68 -0.10
C ARG A 76 -2.59 16.26 -0.14
N LYS A 77 -2.75 15.61 1.01
CA LYS A 77 -3.34 14.27 1.12
C LYS A 77 -4.76 14.25 0.56
N LYS A 78 -5.63 15.17 1.00
CA LYS A 78 -7.01 15.27 0.51
C LYS A 78 -7.05 15.50 -1.00
N SER A 79 -6.23 16.42 -1.50
CA SER A 79 -6.15 16.76 -2.93
C SER A 79 -5.63 15.60 -3.79
N PHE A 80 -4.65 14.84 -3.29
CA PHE A 80 -4.20 13.63 -3.98
C PHE A 80 -5.32 12.58 -4.04
N ARG A 81 -5.93 12.29 -2.89
CA ARG A 81 -6.98 11.28 -2.78
C ARG A 81 -8.19 11.58 -3.67
N ALA A 82 -8.61 12.84 -3.73
CA ALA A 82 -9.71 13.28 -4.60
C ALA A 82 -9.37 13.10 -6.10
N ARG A 83 -8.19 13.57 -6.54
CA ARG A 83 -7.77 13.47 -7.95
C ARG A 83 -7.57 12.03 -8.42
N HIS A 84 -7.22 11.12 -7.51
CA HIS A 84 -6.95 9.73 -7.82
C HIS A 84 -8.07 8.76 -7.46
N ASN A 85 -9.24 9.26 -7.03
CA ASN A 85 -10.39 8.46 -6.61
C ASN A 85 -9.99 7.34 -5.62
N CYS A 86 -9.29 7.72 -4.54
CA CYS A 86 -8.77 6.77 -3.56
C CYS A 86 -9.84 6.14 -2.66
N ASP A 87 -11.11 6.51 -2.83
CA ASP A 87 -12.24 5.90 -2.14
C ASP A 87 -12.69 4.62 -2.87
N ASN A 88 -12.42 4.51 -4.18
CA ASN A 88 -12.51 3.26 -4.93
C ASN A 88 -11.21 3.04 -5.73
N PRO A 89 -10.10 2.69 -5.04
CA PRO A 89 -8.78 2.63 -5.67
C PRO A 89 -8.61 1.38 -6.56
N GLY A 90 -9.59 0.48 -6.57
CA GLY A 90 -9.54 -0.78 -7.33
C GLY A 90 -8.63 -1.83 -6.68
N PRO A 91 -8.34 -2.92 -7.40
CA PRO A 91 -7.71 -4.09 -6.79
C PRO A 91 -6.19 -3.94 -6.58
N LYS A 92 -5.62 -4.76 -5.68
CA LYS A 92 -4.20 -4.73 -5.30
C LYS A 92 -3.20 -4.93 -6.45
N TRP A 93 -3.58 -5.58 -7.54
CA TRP A 93 -2.71 -5.70 -8.73
C TRP A 93 -2.73 -4.48 -9.64
N LYS A 94 -3.24 -3.33 -9.16
CA LYS A 94 -3.21 -2.04 -9.87
C LYS A 94 -2.41 -1.00 -9.10
N ALA A 95 -1.67 -0.16 -9.83
CA ALA A 95 -0.80 0.88 -9.26
C ALA A 95 -1.56 1.93 -8.42
N ARG A 96 -2.85 2.17 -8.73
CA ARG A 96 -3.70 3.13 -8.00
C ARG A 96 -3.94 2.68 -6.56
N TYR A 97 -4.21 1.39 -6.33
CA TYR A 97 -4.35 0.81 -4.99
C TYR A 97 -3.16 1.18 -4.09
N TRP A 98 -1.96 0.88 -4.57
CA TRP A 98 -0.73 1.14 -3.81
C TRP A 98 -0.42 2.62 -3.65
N SER A 99 -0.67 3.42 -4.67
CA SER A 99 -0.52 4.88 -4.57
C SER A 99 -1.46 5.46 -3.51
N CYS A 100 -2.73 5.06 -3.50
CA CYS A 100 -3.72 5.49 -2.52
C CYS A 100 -3.41 4.99 -1.10
N ARG A 101 -2.90 3.76 -0.97
CA ARG A 101 -2.43 3.21 0.30
C ARG A 101 -1.25 4.01 0.86
N MET A 102 -0.29 4.37 0.01
CA MET A 102 0.88 5.16 0.40
C MET A 102 0.50 6.59 0.84
N TRP A 103 -0.56 7.15 0.25
CA TRP A 103 -1.18 8.43 0.61
C TRP A 103 -2.31 8.30 1.65
N SER A 104 -2.30 7.23 2.46
CA SER A 104 -3.18 7.10 3.63
C SER A 104 -2.58 7.74 4.89
N SER A 105 -3.39 7.88 5.93
CA SER A 105 -2.96 8.35 7.26
C SER A 105 -2.10 7.31 8.00
N THR A 106 -2.06 6.06 7.53
CA THR A 106 -1.30 4.99 8.17
C THR A 106 0.20 5.22 7.98
N PRO A 107 1.03 5.17 9.05
CA PRO A 107 2.49 5.22 8.92
C PRO A 107 2.99 4.11 7.99
N VAL A 108 4.10 4.33 7.26
CA VAL A 108 4.63 3.28 6.35
C VAL A 108 5.11 2.08 7.17
N SER A 109 5.67 2.34 8.36
CA SER A 109 6.07 1.31 9.32
C SER A 109 4.91 0.52 9.93
N LYS A 110 3.65 0.89 9.63
CA LYS A 110 2.44 0.20 10.05
C LYS A 110 1.61 -0.28 8.85
N MET A 111 2.25 -0.39 7.68
CA MET A 111 1.66 -0.92 6.44
C MET A 111 1.98 -2.40 6.23
N ASP A 112 2.46 -3.09 7.27
CA ASP A 112 2.83 -4.51 7.28
C ASP A 112 1.77 -5.33 8.02
#